data_AF-A0A3N0E5K1-F1
#
_entry.id   AF-A0A3N0E5K1-F1
#
_cell.length_a   1.000
_cell.length_b   1.000
_cell.length_c   1.000
_cell.angle_alpha   90.00
_cell.angle_beta   90.00
_cell.angle_gamma   90.00
#
_symmetry.space_group_name_H-M   'P 1'
#
loop_
_entity.id
_entity.type
_entity.pdbx_description
1 polymer ?
#
loop_
_entity_poly.entity_id
_entity_poly.type
_entity_poly.pdbx_seq_one_letter_code
_entity_poly.pdbx_strand_id
1 'polypeptide(L)'
;MARTLVINKIRGGGREFEVNEELQISSTLKKFLVHFRRPSNYQGEYGFDWLRDEYIYPIEKVTNDNNGYPINAPTPLCLNPSALKEEYSKTDIVNPISPYGVEYYPAWLAIFPHTTTAQFAHGSRMHRNGVNLDLEIEELESLTSDDTEIIFESGNTNLIVFPEKIALKNLISVKQTKKLGGNNIRDFYLAEKAINIKSQNASLNEHVEIKVFAKLGKQKEEVGKLMVYKNNIIPKAEIVAVNVITENSKASLRNDYQFLFKNQSFNQALIRAEVKVDTHFDIKSLPISDQDVIAFKNNYLNTSSNIGVGRSDSFKKDLITLYEKFGKHSPANNSMIDSNANKRTYLFYTTIRAQDNIPGGGWQRIQGTCSAENNYDSNGNLTGII
;
A
#
# COMPACT_ATOMS: atom_id res chain seq x y z
N MET A 1 -35.53 -17.86 5.55
CA MET A 1 -36.94 -18.35 5.50
C MET A 1 -37.01 -19.74 4.85
N ALA A 2 -37.26 -20.79 5.65
CA ALA A 2 -37.53 -22.13 5.14
C ALA A 2 -38.82 -22.11 4.30
N ARG A 3 -38.77 -22.64 3.07
CA ARG A 3 -39.97 -22.82 2.25
C ARG A 3 -40.61 -24.14 2.63
N THR A 4 -41.82 -24.10 3.17
CA THR A 4 -42.64 -25.29 3.40
C THR A 4 -43.22 -25.75 2.07
N LEU A 5 -42.75 -26.90 1.58
CA LEU A 5 -43.39 -27.60 0.47
C LEU A 5 -44.36 -28.62 1.06
N VAL A 6 -45.66 -28.39 0.88
CA VAL A 6 -46.68 -29.42 1.11
C VAL A 6 -46.72 -30.29 -0.13
N ILE A 7 -46.15 -31.49 -0.05
CA ILE A 7 -46.01 -32.41 -1.19
C ILE A 7 -47.15 -33.43 -1.12
N ASN A 8 -47.96 -33.50 -2.19
CA ASN A 8 -49.11 -34.43 -2.23
C ASN A 8 -48.73 -35.90 -2.56
N LYS A 9 -47.54 -36.15 -3.14
CA LYS A 9 -46.91 -37.48 -3.30
C LYS A 9 -45.58 -37.37 -4.08
N ILE A 10 -44.54 -38.12 -3.70
CA ILE A 10 -43.38 -38.42 -4.57
C ILE A 10 -43.20 -39.93 -4.63
N ARG A 11 -42.97 -40.49 -5.83
CA ARG A 11 -42.54 -41.88 -6.03
C ARG A 11 -41.16 -41.89 -6.69
N GLY A 12 -40.18 -42.46 -5.99
CA GLY A 12 -38.85 -42.77 -6.53
C GLY A 12 -38.11 -43.75 -5.63
N GLY A 13 -37.63 -44.87 -6.18
CA GLY A 13 -36.73 -45.79 -5.47
C GLY A 13 -37.35 -46.75 -4.44
N GLY A 14 -38.66 -46.99 -4.47
CA GLY A 14 -39.29 -48.02 -3.61
C GLY A 14 -39.52 -47.63 -2.14
N ARG A 15 -39.53 -46.33 -1.82
CA ARG A 15 -39.98 -45.82 -0.51
C ARG A 15 -41.21 -44.93 -0.68
N GLU A 16 -42.22 -45.15 0.15
CA GLU A 16 -43.38 -44.26 0.32
C GLU A 16 -43.13 -43.37 1.55
N PHE A 17 -43.40 -42.07 1.42
CA PHE A 17 -43.34 -41.09 2.51
C PHE A 17 -44.77 -40.69 2.88
N GLU A 18 -45.10 -40.65 4.17
CA GLU A 18 -46.47 -40.37 4.63
C GLU A 18 -46.82 -38.88 4.56
N VAL A 19 -48.13 -38.62 4.42
CA VAL A 19 -48.72 -37.29 4.44
C VAL A 19 -48.50 -36.67 5.83
N ASN A 20 -47.93 -35.46 5.87
CA ASN A 20 -47.57 -34.65 7.05
C ASN A 20 -46.14 -34.80 7.59
N GLU A 21 -45.23 -35.50 6.90
CA GLU A 21 -43.80 -35.35 7.20
C GLU A 21 -43.29 -34.00 6.67
N GLU A 22 -42.87 -33.11 7.58
CA GLU A 22 -42.15 -31.89 7.22
C GLU A 22 -40.78 -32.26 6.63
N LEU A 23 -40.66 -32.18 5.31
CA LEU A 23 -39.37 -32.19 4.63
C LEU A 23 -38.64 -30.87 4.95
N GLN A 24 -37.87 -30.88 6.02
CA GLN A 24 -36.91 -29.82 6.36
C GLN A 24 -35.79 -29.82 5.30
N ILE A 25 -36.00 -29.10 4.20
CA ILE A 25 -34.92 -28.77 3.27
C ILE A 25 -34.05 -27.74 3.99
N SER A 26 -33.00 -28.21 4.66
CA SER A 26 -32.03 -27.32 5.28
C SER A 26 -31.40 -26.43 4.21
N SER A 27 -31.48 -25.12 4.39
CA SER A 27 -30.78 -24.17 3.51
C SER A 27 -29.28 -24.47 3.53
N THR A 28 -28.69 -24.75 2.38
CA THR A 28 -27.26 -25.02 2.23
C THR A 28 -26.50 -23.70 2.09
N LEU A 29 -25.41 -23.56 2.84
CA LEU A 29 -24.51 -22.43 2.73
C LEU A 29 -23.90 -22.42 1.32
N LYS A 30 -24.11 -21.32 0.58
CA LYS A 30 -23.56 -21.14 -0.76
C LYS A 30 -22.07 -20.86 -0.72
N LYS A 31 -21.34 -21.24 -1.77
CA LYS A 31 -19.90 -21.05 -1.88
C LYS A 31 -19.56 -19.67 -2.43
N PHE A 32 -18.71 -18.94 -1.70
CA PHE A 32 -18.16 -17.66 -2.10
C PHE A 32 -16.88 -17.39 -1.31
N LEU A 33 -16.07 -16.45 -1.78
CA LEU A 33 -14.91 -15.94 -1.05
C LEU A 33 -15.17 -14.50 -0.61
N VAL A 34 -14.60 -14.11 0.52
CA VAL A 34 -14.62 -12.72 1.02
C VAL A 34 -13.22 -12.15 0.94
N HIS A 35 -13.06 -11.08 0.18
CA HIS A 35 -11.80 -10.39 0.00
C HIS A 35 -11.85 -8.97 0.55
N PHE A 36 -10.78 -8.54 1.20
CA PHE A 36 -10.65 -7.16 1.65
C PHE A 36 -10.07 -6.31 0.51
N ARG A 37 -10.61 -5.12 0.33
CA ARG A 37 -10.15 -4.16 -0.69
C ARG A 37 -10.01 -2.76 -0.07
N ARG A 38 -9.12 -1.96 -0.66
CA ARG A 38 -9.02 -0.53 -0.30
C ARG A 38 -10.21 0.24 -0.90
N PRO A 39 -10.74 1.25 -0.19
CA PRO A 39 -11.71 2.17 -0.75
C PRO A 39 -11.17 2.89 -2.00
N SER A 40 -12.06 3.24 -2.92
CA SER A 40 -11.73 4.00 -4.14
C SER A 40 -11.02 5.34 -3.85
N ASN A 41 -11.29 5.92 -2.69
CA ASN A 41 -10.69 7.19 -2.24
C ASN A 41 -9.42 7.04 -1.40
N TYR A 42 -8.82 5.85 -1.32
CA TYR A 42 -7.55 5.61 -0.61
C TYR A 42 -6.40 6.44 -1.22
N GLN A 43 -5.64 7.12 -0.36
CA GLN A 43 -4.52 7.98 -0.75
C GLN A 43 -3.19 7.58 -0.07
N GLY A 44 -3.14 6.39 0.54
CA GLY A 44 -1.94 5.92 1.25
C GLY A 44 -1.98 6.15 2.76
N GLU A 45 -3.12 6.52 3.34
CA GLU A 45 -3.22 6.86 4.76
C GLU A 45 -2.77 5.73 5.69
N TYR A 46 -2.80 4.48 5.23
CA TYR A 46 -2.33 3.27 5.88
C TYR A 46 -1.69 2.35 4.84
N GLY A 47 -1.00 1.28 5.25
CA GLY A 47 -0.50 0.26 4.32
C GLY A 47 -1.57 -0.76 3.97
N PHE A 48 -1.75 -1.02 2.68
CA PHE A 48 -2.65 -2.05 2.22
C PHE A 48 -2.18 -2.67 0.92
N ASP A 49 -2.04 -3.98 0.90
CA ASP A 49 -1.63 -4.72 -0.29
C ASP A 49 -2.42 -6.03 -0.46
N TRP A 50 -2.57 -6.47 -1.69
CA TRP A 50 -3.24 -7.73 -2.02
C TRP A 50 -2.81 -8.21 -3.40
N LEU A 51 -2.91 -9.52 -3.64
CA LEU A 51 -2.64 -10.08 -4.95
C LEU A 51 -3.68 -9.57 -5.97
N ARG A 52 -3.25 -8.70 -6.87
CA ARG A 52 -4.13 -8.11 -7.89
C ARG A 52 -4.26 -9.04 -9.09
N ASP A 53 -5.44 -9.02 -9.70
CA ASP A 53 -5.70 -9.83 -10.89
C ASP A 53 -4.75 -9.44 -12.04
N GLU A 54 -4.52 -8.15 -12.26
CA GLU A 54 -3.62 -7.65 -13.31
C GLU A 54 -2.17 -8.12 -13.16
N TYR A 55 -1.76 -8.54 -11.96
CA TYR A 55 -0.42 -9.09 -11.75
C TYR A 55 -0.28 -10.51 -12.28
N ILE A 56 -1.36 -11.30 -12.26
CA ILE A 56 -1.31 -12.73 -12.56
C ILE A 56 -2.10 -13.13 -13.82
N TYR A 57 -3.00 -12.28 -14.28
CA TYR A 57 -3.83 -12.51 -15.46
C TYR A 57 -3.48 -11.54 -16.59
N PRO A 58 -3.53 -11.99 -17.86
CA PRO A 58 -3.25 -11.15 -19.03
C PRO A 58 -4.44 -10.24 -19.37
N ILE A 59 -4.69 -9.24 -18.54
CA ILE A 59 -5.81 -8.30 -18.70
C ILE A 59 -5.39 -6.88 -19.04
N GLU A 60 -4.12 -6.54 -18.81
CA GLU A 60 -3.56 -5.23 -19.16
C GLU A 60 -2.80 -5.28 -20.47
N LYS A 61 -3.01 -4.28 -21.33
CA LYS A 61 -2.26 -4.16 -22.58
C LYS A 61 -0.89 -3.57 -22.29
N VAL A 62 0.14 -4.40 -22.38
CA VAL A 62 1.53 -3.96 -22.19
C VAL A 62 2.13 -3.59 -23.54
N THR A 63 2.64 -2.37 -23.68
CA THR A 63 3.23 -1.89 -24.94
C THR A 63 4.67 -2.35 -25.10
N ASN A 64 5.46 -2.34 -24.03
CA ASN A 64 6.88 -2.66 -24.03
C ASN A 64 7.26 -3.50 -22.81
N ASP A 65 8.29 -4.33 -22.96
CA ASP A 65 8.93 -4.99 -21.82
C ASP A 65 9.88 -4.04 -21.06
N ASN A 66 10.53 -4.56 -20.02
CA ASN A 66 11.47 -3.79 -19.19
C ASN A 66 12.73 -3.32 -19.93
N ASN A 67 13.02 -3.87 -21.12
CA ASN A 67 14.13 -3.47 -21.98
C ASN A 67 13.67 -2.53 -23.12
N GLY A 68 12.39 -2.16 -23.14
CA GLY A 68 11.80 -1.32 -24.18
C GLY A 68 11.38 -2.07 -25.44
N TYR A 69 11.48 -3.40 -25.50
CA TYR A 69 11.03 -4.18 -26.67
C TYR A 69 9.51 -4.22 -26.74
N PRO A 70 8.91 -4.04 -27.92
CA PRO A 70 7.46 -4.00 -28.06
C PRO A 70 6.82 -5.36 -27.81
N ILE A 71 5.78 -5.39 -26.96
CA ILE A 71 4.91 -6.56 -26.72
C ILE A 71 3.56 -6.36 -27.40
N ASN A 72 2.90 -5.23 -27.11
CA ASN A 72 1.58 -4.84 -27.63
C ASN A 72 0.45 -5.88 -27.44
N ALA A 73 0.48 -6.63 -26.34
CA ALA A 73 -0.47 -7.70 -26.06
C ALA A 73 -0.95 -7.68 -24.60
N PRO A 74 -2.14 -8.26 -24.31
CA PRO A 74 -2.57 -8.53 -22.94
C PRO A 74 -1.55 -9.41 -22.23
N THR A 75 -0.96 -8.90 -21.14
CA THR A 75 0.15 -9.56 -20.45
C THR A 75 -0.02 -9.36 -18.94
N PRO A 76 0.25 -10.38 -18.10
CA PRO A 76 0.31 -10.17 -16.65
C PRO A 76 1.42 -9.18 -16.32
N LEU A 77 1.18 -8.28 -15.37
CA LEU A 77 2.17 -7.28 -14.99
C LEU A 77 3.33 -7.86 -14.17
N CYS A 78 3.15 -9.02 -13.54
CA CYS A 78 4.24 -9.73 -12.87
C CYS A 78 4.98 -10.62 -13.87
N LEU A 79 6.32 -10.54 -13.86
CA LEU A 79 7.17 -11.41 -14.68
C LEU A 79 7.09 -12.88 -14.25
N ASN A 80 6.82 -13.16 -12.97
CA ASN A 80 6.68 -14.50 -12.44
C ASN A 80 5.43 -14.61 -11.54
N PRO A 81 4.23 -14.79 -12.14
CA PRO A 81 2.99 -14.92 -11.40
C PRO A 81 3.00 -16.07 -10.37
N SER A 82 3.71 -17.17 -10.65
CA SER A 82 3.78 -18.32 -9.75
C SER A 82 4.55 -18.00 -8.47
N ALA A 83 5.70 -17.34 -8.58
CA ALA A 83 6.46 -16.90 -7.40
C ALA A 83 5.68 -15.85 -6.60
N LEU A 84 4.95 -14.95 -7.28
CA LEU A 84 4.10 -13.97 -6.60
C LEU A 84 2.95 -14.64 -5.83
N LYS A 85 2.31 -15.67 -6.41
CA LYS A 85 1.29 -16.46 -5.70
C LYS A 85 1.87 -17.17 -4.48
N GLU A 86 3.07 -17.73 -4.60
CA GLU A 86 3.75 -18.37 -3.48
C GLU A 86 4.00 -17.38 -2.33
N GLU A 87 4.50 -16.19 -2.64
CA GLU A 87 4.71 -15.11 -1.66
C GLU A 87 3.41 -14.80 -0.89
N TYR A 88 2.30 -14.61 -1.61
CA TYR A 88 1.00 -14.28 -1.03
C TYR A 88 0.29 -15.44 -0.32
N SER A 89 0.78 -16.68 -0.45
CA SER A 89 0.15 -17.86 0.15
C SER A 89 1.00 -18.50 1.26
N LYS A 90 2.31 -18.23 1.30
CA LYS A 90 3.24 -18.90 2.23
C LYS A 90 4.07 -17.94 3.08
N THR A 91 4.55 -16.83 2.53
CA THR A 91 5.49 -15.95 3.24
C THR A 91 4.77 -15.15 4.33
N ASP A 92 5.17 -15.36 5.59
CA ASP A 92 4.58 -14.72 6.78
C ASP A 92 3.04 -14.90 6.95
N ILE A 93 2.43 -15.82 6.19
CA ILE A 93 1.01 -16.15 6.30
C ILE A 93 0.80 -17.14 7.43
N VAL A 94 0.08 -16.71 8.46
CA VAL A 94 -0.36 -17.59 9.54
C VAL A 94 -1.60 -18.37 9.08
N ASN A 95 -1.53 -19.69 9.19
CA ASN A 95 -2.62 -20.62 8.87
C ASN A 95 -3.23 -20.43 7.45
N PRO A 96 -2.51 -20.70 6.34
CA PRO A 96 -3.09 -20.59 4.99
C PRO A 96 -4.42 -21.35 4.86
N ILE A 97 -5.36 -20.81 4.08
CA ILE A 97 -6.71 -21.38 3.90
C ILE A 97 -6.98 -21.69 2.42
N SER A 98 -7.88 -22.63 2.18
CA SER A 98 -8.39 -22.93 0.84
C SER A 98 -9.89 -23.22 0.91
N PRO A 99 -10.73 -22.17 1.10
CA PRO A 99 -12.16 -22.33 1.25
C PRO A 99 -12.74 -23.08 0.06
N TYR A 100 -13.49 -24.15 0.33
CA TYR A 100 -14.07 -25.02 -0.71
C TYR A 100 -13.05 -25.62 -1.70
N GLY A 101 -11.77 -25.71 -1.32
CA GLY A 101 -10.69 -26.19 -2.18
C GLY A 101 -10.16 -25.16 -3.19
N VAL A 102 -10.56 -23.89 -3.06
CA VAL A 102 -10.06 -22.79 -3.91
C VAL A 102 -8.89 -22.10 -3.23
N GLU A 103 -7.83 -21.80 -3.98
CA GLU A 103 -6.69 -21.03 -3.49
C GLU A 103 -7.13 -19.65 -3.01
N TYR A 104 -6.70 -19.25 -1.82
CA TYR A 104 -7.03 -17.96 -1.24
C TYR A 104 -5.76 -17.18 -0.88
N TYR A 105 -5.70 -15.92 -1.31
CA TYR A 105 -4.58 -15.02 -1.10
C TYR A 105 -5.05 -13.85 -0.22
N PRO A 106 -4.72 -13.82 1.08
CA PRO A 106 -5.18 -12.77 1.96
C PRO A 106 -4.59 -11.42 1.57
N ALA A 107 -5.37 -10.36 1.80
CA ALA A 107 -4.83 -9.01 1.79
C ALA A 107 -4.01 -8.77 3.07
N TRP A 108 -3.15 -7.77 3.00
CA TRP A 108 -2.30 -7.31 4.09
C TRP A 108 -2.64 -5.89 4.47
N LEU A 109 -2.73 -5.63 5.77
CA LEU A 109 -2.99 -4.33 6.35
C LEU A 109 -1.85 -3.90 7.28
N ALA A 110 -1.32 -2.71 7.08
CA ALA A 110 -0.33 -2.08 7.95
C ALA A 110 -0.95 -0.82 8.57
N ILE A 111 -1.21 -0.85 9.88
CA ILE A 111 -1.83 0.26 10.62
C ILE A 111 -1.06 0.59 11.89
N PHE A 112 -0.88 1.88 12.17
CA PHE A 112 -0.33 2.35 13.44
C PHE A 112 -1.25 2.01 14.63
N PRO A 113 -0.68 1.56 15.76
CA PRO A 113 -1.44 1.32 16.97
C PRO A 113 -1.82 2.65 17.64
N HIS A 114 -3.11 2.83 17.94
CA HIS A 114 -3.58 3.94 18.74
C HIS A 114 -3.20 3.76 20.21
N THR A 115 -2.10 4.39 20.60
CA THR A 115 -1.45 4.24 21.90
C THR A 115 -0.82 5.56 22.34
N THR A 116 -0.64 5.72 23.65
CA THR A 116 0.17 6.81 24.23
C THR A 116 1.65 6.42 24.24
N THR A 117 2.54 7.42 24.38
CA THR A 117 3.98 7.17 24.54
C THR A 117 4.33 6.40 25.82
N ALA A 118 3.45 6.44 26.83
CA ALA A 118 3.58 5.66 28.05
C ALA A 118 3.26 4.17 27.83
N GLN A 119 2.33 3.85 26.92
CA GLN A 119 1.96 2.47 26.57
C GLN A 119 2.94 1.86 25.56
N PHE A 120 3.46 2.68 24.64
CA PHE A 120 4.38 2.27 23.60
C PHE A 120 5.24 3.47 23.20
N ALA A 121 6.56 3.34 23.20
CA ALA A 121 7.49 4.45 22.92
C ALA A 121 7.18 5.17 21.60
N HIS A 122 6.68 4.44 20.60
CA HIS A 122 6.27 4.97 19.30
C HIS A 122 4.75 5.21 19.20
N GLY A 123 4.08 5.48 20.32
CA GLY A 123 2.64 5.73 20.35
C GLY A 123 2.18 6.74 19.30
N SER A 124 1.00 6.50 18.73
CA SER A 124 0.44 7.24 17.60
C SER A 124 -1.04 7.53 17.80
N ARG A 125 -1.51 8.66 17.27
CA ARG A 125 -2.94 9.00 17.15
C ARG A 125 -3.46 8.95 15.71
N MET A 126 -2.60 8.54 14.78
CA MET A 126 -2.86 8.61 13.33
C MET A 126 -4.10 7.81 12.93
N HIS A 127 -4.23 6.58 13.42
CA HIS A 127 -5.37 5.70 13.13
C HIS A 127 -6.30 5.53 14.33
N ARG A 128 -6.50 6.58 15.15
CA ARG A 128 -7.41 6.54 16.30
C ARG A 128 -8.84 6.09 15.94
N ASN A 129 -9.28 6.43 14.73
CA ASN A 129 -10.61 6.11 14.21
C ASN A 129 -10.64 4.80 13.42
N GLY A 130 -9.53 4.07 13.36
CA GLY A 130 -9.35 2.91 12.50
C GLY A 130 -9.25 3.26 11.03
N VAL A 131 -9.29 2.23 10.20
CA VAL A 131 -9.27 2.32 8.74
C VAL A 131 -10.49 1.61 8.18
N ASN A 132 -11.13 2.22 7.19
CA ASN A 132 -12.26 1.61 6.52
C ASN A 132 -11.77 0.79 5.32
N LEU A 133 -12.29 -0.42 5.18
CA LEU A 133 -12.02 -1.31 4.05
C LEU A 133 -13.33 -1.69 3.36
N ASP A 134 -13.23 -1.91 2.07
CA ASP A 134 -14.28 -2.47 1.25
C ASP A 134 -14.23 -4.00 1.37
N LEU A 135 -15.37 -4.66 1.13
CA LEU A 135 -15.45 -6.11 1.00
C LEU A 135 -15.88 -6.48 -0.42
N GLU A 136 -15.08 -7.31 -1.08
CA GLU A 136 -15.41 -7.95 -2.35
C GLU A 136 -15.87 -9.39 -2.07
N ILE A 137 -17.09 -9.74 -2.48
CA ILE A 137 -17.66 -11.08 -2.35
C ILE A 137 -17.56 -11.76 -3.71
N GLU A 138 -16.62 -12.69 -3.86
CA GLU A 138 -16.43 -13.46 -5.09
C GLU A 138 -17.39 -14.64 -5.13
N GLU A 139 -18.19 -14.71 -6.19
CA GLU A 139 -19.20 -15.74 -6.38
C GLU A 139 -18.58 -17.02 -6.96
N LEU A 140 -18.59 -18.11 -6.19
CA LEU A 140 -18.24 -19.46 -6.68
C LEU A 140 -19.49 -20.25 -7.08
N GLU A 141 -20.61 -19.96 -6.44
CA GLU A 141 -21.95 -20.45 -6.77
C GLU A 141 -22.95 -19.30 -6.62
N SER A 142 -24.02 -19.27 -7.43
CA SER A 142 -24.98 -18.17 -7.39
C SER A 142 -25.55 -17.88 -6.01
N LEU A 143 -25.33 -16.65 -5.56
CA LEU A 143 -25.73 -16.16 -4.25
C LEU A 143 -27.16 -15.63 -4.29
N THR A 144 -27.86 -15.82 -3.18
CA THR A 144 -29.18 -15.27 -2.93
C THR A 144 -29.22 -14.61 -1.57
N SER A 145 -30.07 -13.60 -1.41
CA SER A 145 -30.34 -13.02 -0.09
C SER A 145 -30.99 -14.07 0.81
N ASP A 146 -30.22 -14.56 1.78
CA ASP A 146 -30.67 -15.51 2.80
C ASP A 146 -30.21 -15.06 4.20
N ASP A 147 -30.32 -15.95 5.18
CA ASP A 147 -29.99 -15.68 6.58
C ASP A 147 -28.49 -15.85 6.89
N THR A 148 -27.62 -15.91 5.86
CA THR A 148 -26.17 -16.07 6.04
C THR A 148 -25.56 -14.84 6.71
N GLU A 149 -24.79 -15.07 7.78
CA GLU A 149 -23.98 -14.05 8.46
C GLU A 149 -22.50 -14.21 8.09
N ILE A 150 -21.83 -13.07 7.85
CA ILE A 150 -20.37 -12.96 7.74
C ILE A 150 -19.85 -12.50 9.10
N ILE A 151 -18.94 -13.26 9.70
CA ILE A 151 -18.42 -13.06 11.06
C ILE A 151 -16.91 -12.82 10.97
N PHE A 152 -16.43 -11.78 11.64
CA PHE A 152 -15.02 -11.41 11.71
C PHE A 152 -14.47 -11.78 13.08
N GLU A 153 -13.45 -12.64 13.12
CA GLU A 153 -12.83 -13.09 14.37
C GLU A 153 -11.34 -12.70 14.39
N SER A 154 -10.93 -11.93 15.40
CA SER A 154 -9.52 -11.66 15.68
C SER A 154 -9.09 -12.35 16.97
N GLY A 155 -7.95 -13.04 16.95
CA GLY A 155 -7.35 -13.63 18.14
C GLY A 155 -6.69 -12.62 19.09
N ASN A 156 -6.68 -11.32 18.75
CA ASN A 156 -5.98 -10.29 19.51
C ASN A 156 -6.95 -9.19 19.98
N THR A 157 -7.05 -8.98 21.29
CA THR A 157 -7.97 -7.98 21.89
C THR A 157 -7.64 -6.53 21.54
N ASN A 158 -6.42 -6.27 21.05
CA ASN A 158 -5.97 -4.95 20.62
C ASN A 158 -6.28 -4.68 19.15
N LEU A 159 -6.79 -5.67 18.41
CA LEU A 159 -7.19 -5.56 17.01
C LEU A 159 -8.72 -5.73 16.90
N ILE A 160 -9.43 -4.62 16.78
CA ILE A 160 -10.89 -4.59 16.77
C ILE A 160 -11.39 -4.45 15.34
N VAL A 161 -12.38 -5.26 15.00
CA VAL A 161 -13.10 -5.21 13.72
C VAL A 161 -14.53 -4.77 14.00
N PHE A 162 -15.00 -3.75 13.30
CA PHE A 162 -16.36 -3.25 13.43
C PHE A 162 -17.03 -3.12 12.05
N PRO A 163 -18.27 -3.63 11.86
CA PRO A 163 -18.98 -4.51 12.81
C PRO A 163 -18.32 -5.89 12.89
N GLU A 164 -18.51 -6.60 14.01
CA GLU A 164 -18.02 -7.99 14.20
C GLU A 164 -18.75 -8.99 13.30
N LYS A 165 -19.94 -8.63 12.82
CA LYS A 165 -20.71 -9.43 11.86
C LYS A 165 -21.58 -8.58 10.94
N ILE A 166 -21.80 -9.07 9.73
CA ILE A 166 -22.65 -8.43 8.70
C ILE A 166 -23.52 -9.51 8.05
N ALA A 167 -24.80 -9.23 7.81
CA ALA A 167 -25.63 -10.13 7.03
C ALA A 167 -25.20 -10.12 5.55
N LEU A 168 -25.04 -11.29 4.92
CA LEU A 168 -24.58 -11.41 3.52
C LEU A 168 -25.42 -10.56 2.56
N LYS A 169 -26.74 -10.50 2.79
CA LYS A 169 -27.67 -9.67 2.00
C LYS A 169 -27.29 -8.19 1.90
N ASN A 170 -26.55 -7.66 2.89
CA ASN A 170 -26.09 -6.26 2.89
C ASN A 170 -24.81 -6.08 2.04
N LEU A 171 -24.18 -7.17 1.60
CA LEU A 171 -22.93 -7.16 0.84
C LEU A 171 -23.13 -7.51 -0.64
N ILE A 172 -24.28 -8.09 -1.02
CA ILE A 172 -24.55 -8.60 -2.38
C ILE A 172 -25.56 -7.75 -3.17
N SER A 173 -25.38 -6.43 -3.18
CA SER A 173 -26.33 -5.49 -3.79
C SER A 173 -26.31 -5.50 -5.32
N VAL A 174 -25.15 -5.23 -5.91
CA VAL A 174 -24.96 -5.11 -7.37
C VAL A 174 -23.87 -6.09 -7.80
N LYS A 175 -24.28 -7.07 -8.60
CA LYS A 175 -23.36 -8.04 -9.19
C LYS A 175 -22.52 -7.38 -10.28
N GLN A 176 -21.23 -7.65 -10.25
CA GLN A 176 -20.24 -7.22 -11.23
C GLN A 176 -19.55 -8.44 -11.82
N THR A 177 -19.06 -8.29 -13.05
CA THR A 177 -18.31 -9.35 -13.75
C THR A 177 -17.01 -8.77 -14.28
N LYS A 178 -15.88 -9.38 -13.92
CA LYS A 178 -14.55 -9.05 -14.42
C LYS A 178 -14.06 -10.14 -15.36
N LYS A 179 -13.53 -9.76 -16.52
CA LYS A 179 -12.84 -10.68 -17.43
C LYS A 179 -11.40 -10.83 -16.98
N LEU A 180 -10.93 -12.06 -16.83
CA LEU A 180 -9.56 -12.41 -16.39
C LEU A 180 -8.68 -12.90 -17.56
N GLY A 181 -9.08 -12.58 -18.79
CA GLY A 181 -8.44 -13.07 -20.02
C GLY A 181 -9.04 -14.38 -20.53
N GLY A 182 -9.04 -14.57 -21.85
CA GLY A 182 -9.70 -15.71 -22.49
C GLY A 182 -11.20 -15.79 -22.14
N ASN A 183 -11.63 -16.98 -21.69
CA ASN A 183 -13.01 -17.24 -21.23
C ASN A 183 -13.17 -17.15 -19.70
N ASN A 184 -12.11 -16.81 -18.96
CA ASN A 184 -12.16 -16.75 -17.51
C ASN A 184 -12.88 -15.47 -17.08
N ILE A 185 -13.93 -15.63 -16.28
CA ILE A 185 -14.69 -14.54 -15.69
C ILE A 185 -14.74 -14.73 -14.18
N ARG A 186 -14.71 -13.62 -13.44
CA ARG A 186 -15.00 -13.57 -12.01
C ARG A 186 -16.23 -12.72 -11.79
N ASP A 187 -17.24 -13.33 -11.20
CA ASP A 187 -18.42 -12.64 -10.72
C ASP A 187 -18.21 -12.24 -9.26
N PHE A 188 -18.55 -11.00 -8.92
CA PHE A 188 -18.36 -10.50 -7.56
C PHE A 188 -19.35 -9.39 -7.20
N TYR A 189 -19.40 -9.07 -5.92
CA TYR A 189 -20.12 -7.93 -5.36
C TYR A 189 -19.13 -7.06 -4.58
N LEU A 190 -19.27 -5.74 -4.62
CA LEU A 190 -18.44 -4.82 -3.87
C LEU A 190 -19.28 -4.03 -2.87
N ALA A 191 -18.96 -4.17 -1.59
CA ALA A 191 -19.54 -3.39 -0.51
C ALA A 191 -18.50 -2.38 -0.01
N GLU A 192 -18.69 -1.11 -0.37
CA GLU A 192 -17.76 -0.04 -0.01
C GLU A 192 -17.81 0.27 1.49
N LYS A 193 -16.63 0.44 2.10
CA LYS A 193 -16.42 0.83 3.51
C LYS A 193 -17.24 -0.02 4.48
N ALA A 194 -17.39 -1.30 4.18
CA ALA A 194 -18.25 -2.23 4.91
C ALA A 194 -17.71 -2.54 6.32
N ILE A 195 -16.40 -2.38 6.54
CA ILE A 195 -15.76 -2.64 7.83
C ILE A 195 -14.78 -1.53 8.22
N ASN A 196 -14.54 -1.42 9.53
CA ASN A 196 -13.54 -0.57 10.15
C ASN A 196 -12.62 -1.41 11.04
N ILE A 197 -11.31 -1.25 10.88
CA ILE A 197 -10.30 -1.98 11.65
C ILE A 197 -9.48 -1.03 12.49
N LYS A 198 -9.34 -1.33 13.78
CA LYS A 198 -8.58 -0.53 14.76
C LYS A 198 -7.52 -1.38 15.44
N SER A 199 -6.29 -0.90 15.45
CA SER A 199 -5.25 -1.36 16.38
C SER A 199 -5.18 -0.36 17.54
N GLN A 200 -5.44 -0.78 18.77
CA GLN A 200 -5.54 0.12 19.93
C GLN A 200 -5.02 -0.52 21.22
N ASN A 201 -4.77 0.30 22.25
CA ASN A 201 -4.31 -0.09 23.59
C ASN A 201 -2.87 -0.63 23.67
N ALA A 202 -2.43 -1.44 22.72
CA ALA A 202 -1.04 -1.91 22.61
C ALA A 202 -0.64 -2.15 21.15
N SER A 203 0.67 -2.29 20.91
CA SER A 203 1.20 -2.75 19.63
C SER A 203 1.03 -4.26 19.42
N LEU A 204 1.00 -4.68 18.17
CA LEU A 204 1.06 -6.07 17.73
C LEU A 204 2.52 -6.49 17.60
N ASN A 205 2.94 -7.47 18.40
CA ASN A 205 4.33 -7.97 18.40
C ASN A 205 4.63 -8.96 17.27
N GLU A 206 3.57 -9.50 16.67
CA GLU A 206 3.58 -10.50 15.61
C GLU A 206 2.46 -10.17 14.61
N HIS A 207 2.51 -10.77 13.42
CA HIS A 207 1.44 -10.61 12.44
C HIS A 207 0.17 -11.28 12.98
N VAL A 208 -0.98 -10.62 12.82
CA VAL A 208 -2.25 -11.11 13.36
C VAL A 208 -3.23 -11.34 12.22
N GLU A 209 -3.92 -12.47 12.26
CA GLU A 209 -5.02 -12.76 11.34
C GLU A 209 -6.36 -12.24 11.87
N ILE A 210 -7.18 -11.73 10.94
CA ILE A 210 -8.62 -11.59 11.10
C ILE A 210 -9.26 -12.64 10.18
N LYS A 211 -9.88 -13.65 10.78
CA LYS A 211 -10.58 -14.72 10.07
C LYS A 211 -11.98 -14.27 9.70
N VAL A 212 -12.46 -14.69 8.53
CA VAL A 212 -13.81 -14.41 8.06
C VAL A 212 -14.57 -15.70 7.90
N PHE A 213 -15.65 -15.85 8.65
CA PHE A 213 -16.51 -17.02 8.58
C PHE A 213 -17.87 -16.67 7.98
N ALA A 214 -18.36 -17.51 7.07
CA ALA A 214 -19.75 -17.51 6.66
C ALA A 214 -20.52 -18.52 7.49
N LYS A 215 -21.68 -18.13 8.03
CA LYS A 215 -22.51 -18.98 8.87
C LYS A 215 -23.96 -18.98 8.42
N LEU A 216 -24.53 -20.16 8.19
CA LEU A 216 -25.95 -20.36 7.93
C LEU A 216 -26.48 -21.52 8.78
N GLY A 217 -27.27 -21.18 9.81
CA GLY A 217 -27.73 -22.16 10.79
C GLY A 217 -26.55 -22.84 11.51
N LYS A 218 -26.39 -24.15 11.29
CA LYS A 218 -25.28 -24.96 11.86
C LYS A 218 -24.04 -25.02 10.97
N GLN A 219 -24.13 -24.59 9.70
CA GLN A 219 -23.00 -24.58 8.78
C GLN A 219 -22.14 -23.35 9.07
N LYS A 220 -20.82 -23.54 9.16
CA LYS A 220 -19.81 -22.49 9.32
C LYS A 220 -18.60 -22.86 8.45
N GLU A 221 -18.15 -21.96 7.60
CA GLU A 221 -16.97 -22.12 6.75
C GLU A 221 -16.09 -20.88 6.84
N GLU A 222 -14.77 -21.04 6.88
CA GLU A 222 -13.84 -19.91 6.73
C GLU A 222 -13.77 -19.53 5.25
N VAL A 223 -14.26 -18.34 4.90
CA VAL A 223 -14.43 -17.88 3.52
C VAL A 223 -13.46 -16.75 3.14
N GLY A 224 -12.65 -16.30 4.08
CA GLY A 224 -11.66 -15.26 3.83
C GLY A 224 -10.80 -14.92 5.04
N LYS A 225 -9.81 -14.06 4.81
CA LYS A 225 -8.82 -13.68 5.80
C LYS A 225 -8.18 -12.34 5.46
N LEU A 226 -7.88 -11.56 6.49
CA LEU A 226 -6.97 -10.41 6.41
C LEU A 226 -5.77 -10.65 7.32
N MET A 227 -4.57 -10.42 6.79
CA MET A 227 -3.36 -10.36 7.59
C MET A 227 -3.09 -8.92 8.02
N VAL A 228 -2.75 -8.72 9.29
CA VAL A 228 -2.37 -7.41 9.84
C VAL A 228 -0.91 -7.47 10.27
N TYR A 229 -0.10 -6.58 9.70
CA TYR A 229 1.33 -6.47 10.00
C TYR A 229 1.56 -6.17 11.48
N LYS A 230 2.59 -6.82 12.06
CA LYS A 230 3.14 -6.40 13.36
C LYS A 230 3.51 -4.92 13.31
N ASN A 231 3.25 -4.21 14.40
CA ASN A 231 3.42 -2.75 14.45
C ASN A 231 4.09 -2.28 15.76
N ASN A 232 4.81 -3.19 16.41
CA ASN A 232 5.66 -2.94 17.58
C ASN A 232 7.01 -2.27 17.24
N ILE A 233 7.37 -2.22 15.95
CA ILE A 233 8.53 -1.46 15.46
C ILE A 233 8.00 -0.45 14.44
N ILE A 234 8.28 0.83 14.68
CA ILE A 234 7.91 1.93 13.78
C ILE A 234 9.18 2.68 13.41
N PRO A 235 9.71 2.47 12.18
CA PRO A 235 10.83 3.23 11.69
C PRO A 235 10.50 4.72 11.61
N LYS A 236 11.53 5.55 11.75
CA LYS A 236 11.43 7.00 11.55
C LYS A 236 12.24 7.39 10.32
N ALA A 237 11.62 8.09 9.39
CA ALA A 237 12.28 8.71 8.24
C ALA A 237 12.40 10.21 8.48
N GLU A 238 13.63 10.73 8.56
CA GLU A 238 13.85 12.18 8.61
C GLU A 238 14.11 12.71 7.20
N ILE A 239 13.22 13.58 6.73
CA ILE A 239 13.28 14.19 5.41
C ILE A 239 13.65 15.67 5.57
N VAL A 240 14.77 16.08 4.99
CA VAL A 240 15.20 17.47 4.95
C VAL A 240 14.83 18.04 3.58
N ALA A 241 13.78 18.85 3.54
CA ALA A 241 13.37 19.55 2.32
C ALA A 241 14.13 20.89 2.22
N VAL A 242 15.04 20.99 1.25
CA VAL A 242 15.90 22.15 1.02
C VAL A 242 15.42 22.93 -0.20
N ASN A 243 14.94 24.16 0.00
CA ASN A 243 14.62 25.05 -1.11
C ASN A 243 15.86 25.89 -1.46
N VAL A 244 16.48 25.57 -2.58
CA VAL A 244 17.69 26.24 -3.08
C VAL A 244 17.27 27.52 -3.78
N ILE A 245 17.73 28.66 -3.25
CA ILE A 245 17.43 29.98 -3.80
C ILE A 245 18.57 30.39 -4.72
N THR A 246 18.22 30.69 -5.97
CA THR A 246 19.16 31.20 -6.99
C THR A 246 18.58 32.47 -7.60
N GLU A 247 19.38 33.53 -7.71
CA GLU A 247 18.98 34.76 -8.39
C GLU A 247 17.65 35.42 -7.92
N ASN A 248 17.26 35.22 -6.65
CA ASN A 248 15.99 35.63 -6.01
C ASN A 248 14.77 34.75 -6.39
N SER A 249 14.97 33.69 -7.17
CA SER A 249 13.97 32.68 -7.47
C SER A 249 14.15 31.47 -6.56
N LYS A 250 13.04 30.87 -6.13
CA LYS A 250 13.02 29.63 -5.34
C LYS A 250 12.03 28.66 -5.96
N ALA A 251 12.24 27.36 -5.75
CA ALA A 251 11.31 26.36 -6.25
C ALA A 251 9.95 26.52 -5.57
N SER A 252 8.87 26.40 -6.35
CA SER A 252 7.51 26.33 -5.80
C SER A 252 7.27 24.92 -5.28
N LEU A 253 7.04 24.81 -3.98
CA LEU A 253 6.71 23.56 -3.31
C LEU A 253 5.19 23.47 -3.13
N ARG A 254 4.65 22.25 -3.21
CA ARG A 254 3.22 22.01 -2.97
C ARG A 254 2.89 22.32 -1.51
N ASN A 255 1.93 23.18 -1.20
CA ASN A 255 1.72 23.65 0.18
C ASN A 255 1.48 22.55 1.24
N ASP A 256 1.05 21.36 0.82
CA ASP A 256 0.71 20.21 1.65
C ASP A 256 1.71 19.04 1.54
N TYR A 257 2.88 19.20 0.91
CA TYR A 257 3.86 18.10 0.76
C TYR A 257 4.26 17.47 2.11
N GLN A 258 4.37 18.29 3.17
CA GLN A 258 4.67 17.78 4.50
C GLN A 258 3.57 16.88 5.03
N PHE A 259 2.31 17.23 4.75
CA PHE A 259 1.16 16.43 5.14
C PHE A 259 1.19 15.08 4.41
N LEU A 260 1.48 15.08 3.10
CA LEU A 260 1.62 13.85 2.32
C LEU A 260 2.66 12.91 2.90
N PHE A 261 3.88 13.40 3.13
CA PHE A 261 4.94 12.55 3.67
C PHE A 261 4.57 11.98 5.04
N LYS A 262 3.97 12.82 5.90
CA LYS A 262 3.64 12.44 7.28
C LYS A 262 2.41 11.55 7.41
N ASN A 263 1.47 11.60 6.47
CA ASN A 263 0.14 10.99 6.65
C ASN A 263 -0.34 10.17 5.46
N GLN A 264 0.47 10.02 4.40
CA GLN A 264 0.10 9.25 3.21
C GLN A 264 1.30 8.40 2.74
N SER A 265 2.34 9.00 2.16
CA SER A 265 3.38 8.22 1.46
C SER A 265 4.05 7.14 2.33
N PHE A 266 4.50 7.50 3.53
CA PHE A 266 5.28 6.62 4.41
C PHE A 266 4.44 5.72 5.31
N ASN A 267 3.15 6.04 5.48
CA ASN A 267 2.23 5.22 6.29
C ASN A 267 2.04 3.83 5.68
N GLN A 268 2.21 3.73 4.36
CA GLN A 268 2.06 2.47 3.64
C GLN A 268 3.02 1.37 4.11
N ALA A 269 4.19 1.76 4.64
CA ALA A 269 5.18 0.86 5.19
C ALA A 269 5.43 1.09 6.69
N LEU A 270 4.42 1.61 7.41
CA LEU A 270 4.48 1.87 8.87
C LEU A 270 5.63 2.77 9.31
N ILE A 271 6.06 3.70 8.46
CA ILE A 271 7.13 4.65 8.79
C ILE A 271 6.55 5.97 9.24
N ARG A 272 7.11 6.50 10.33
CA ARG A 272 6.85 7.86 10.78
C ARG A 272 7.79 8.82 10.08
N ALA A 273 7.28 9.55 9.09
CA ALA A 273 8.04 10.63 8.49
C ALA A 273 8.09 11.86 9.41
N GLU A 274 9.27 12.45 9.53
CA GLU A 274 9.47 13.79 10.06
C GLU A 274 10.08 14.67 8.99
N VAL A 275 9.41 15.77 8.68
CA VAL A 275 9.92 16.74 7.69
C VAL A 275 10.54 17.92 8.42
N LYS A 276 11.84 18.16 8.16
CA LYS A 276 12.56 19.37 8.52
C LYS A 276 12.68 20.23 7.27
N VAL A 277 12.24 21.48 7.34
CA VAL A 277 12.26 22.37 6.17
C VAL A 277 13.38 23.38 6.31
N ASP A 278 14.26 23.41 5.32
CA ASP A 278 15.22 24.47 5.10
C ASP A 278 14.70 25.38 3.97
N THR A 279 14.00 26.45 4.36
CA THR A 279 13.32 27.34 3.42
C THR A 279 14.23 28.38 2.76
N HIS A 280 15.51 28.48 3.17
CA HIS A 280 16.38 29.61 2.83
C HIS A 280 17.83 29.22 2.55
N PHE A 281 18.09 28.12 1.84
CA PHE A 281 19.45 27.86 1.36
C PHE A 281 19.76 28.76 0.16
N ASP A 282 20.16 30.00 0.46
CA ASP A 282 20.42 31.04 -0.53
C ASP A 282 21.89 31.10 -0.95
N ILE A 283 22.15 30.62 -2.16
CA ILE A 283 23.49 30.57 -2.77
C ILE A 283 24.11 31.98 -2.88
N LYS A 284 23.31 33.04 -3.05
CA LYS A 284 23.86 34.41 -3.12
C LYS A 284 24.45 34.85 -1.79
N SER A 285 23.77 34.53 -0.70
CA SER A 285 24.17 34.91 0.66
C SER A 285 25.42 34.20 1.17
N LEU A 286 25.84 33.11 0.49
CA LEU A 286 27.03 32.34 0.87
C LEU A 286 28.33 33.15 0.72
N PRO A 287 29.35 32.89 1.55
CA PRO A 287 30.61 33.65 1.57
C PRO A 287 31.30 33.72 0.20
N ILE A 288 31.49 34.93 -0.31
CA ILE A 288 32.08 35.17 -1.64
C ILE A 288 33.58 34.83 -1.73
N SER A 289 34.25 34.60 -0.61
CA SER A 289 35.65 34.21 -0.53
C SER A 289 35.87 32.69 -0.54
N ASP A 290 34.83 31.88 -0.34
CA ASP A 290 34.94 30.41 -0.38
C ASP A 290 35.06 29.92 -1.83
N GLN A 291 36.06 29.07 -2.08
CA GLN A 291 36.38 28.60 -3.43
C GLN A 291 35.25 27.77 -4.05
N ASP A 292 34.55 26.96 -3.25
CA ASP A 292 33.46 26.12 -3.75
C ASP A 292 32.23 27.00 -4.07
N VAL A 293 32.00 28.06 -3.29
CA VAL A 293 30.97 29.07 -3.58
C VAL A 293 31.29 29.79 -4.89
N ILE A 294 32.53 30.24 -5.09
CA ILE A 294 32.96 30.90 -6.33
C ILE A 294 32.78 29.96 -7.53
N ALA A 295 33.26 28.72 -7.41
CA ALA A 295 33.15 27.71 -8.46
C ALA A 295 31.70 27.41 -8.82
N PHE A 296 30.84 27.17 -7.82
CA PHE A 296 29.42 26.90 -8.05
C PHE A 296 28.73 28.08 -8.75
N LYS A 297 28.97 29.31 -8.29
CA LYS A 297 28.40 30.52 -8.89
C LYS A 297 28.81 30.65 -10.37
N ASN A 298 30.09 30.50 -10.68
CA ASN A 298 30.60 30.58 -12.05
C ASN A 298 30.06 29.45 -12.96
N ASN A 299 29.88 28.25 -12.41
CA ASN A 299 29.50 27.07 -13.19
C ASN A 299 28.01 26.98 -13.50
N TYR A 300 27.15 27.48 -12.59
CA TYR A 300 25.71 27.18 -12.60
C TYR A 300 24.79 28.40 -12.48
N LEU A 301 25.27 29.54 -11.96
CA LEU A 301 24.48 30.78 -11.95
C LEU A 301 24.78 31.55 -13.23
N ASN A 302 23.93 31.33 -14.22
CA ASN A 302 23.95 32.06 -15.48
C ASN A 302 22.55 32.63 -15.76
N THR A 303 22.48 33.62 -16.65
CA THR A 303 21.23 34.34 -16.99
C THR A 303 20.09 33.45 -17.51
N SER A 304 20.40 32.21 -17.91
CA SER A 304 19.40 31.24 -18.38
C SER A 304 19.02 30.18 -17.34
N SER A 305 19.70 30.12 -16.19
CA SER A 305 19.48 29.12 -15.12
C SER A 305 19.45 27.67 -15.64
N ASN A 306 20.21 27.41 -16.71
CA ASN A 306 20.27 26.12 -17.38
C ASN A 306 21.69 25.54 -17.24
N ILE A 307 21.76 24.24 -16.98
CA ILE A 307 23.01 23.47 -17.08
C ILE A 307 22.96 22.61 -18.34
N GLY A 308 24.07 22.60 -19.08
CA GLY A 308 24.18 21.84 -20.32
C GLY A 308 24.08 20.33 -20.11
N VAL A 309 23.93 19.61 -21.23
CA VAL A 309 23.87 18.15 -21.28
C VAL A 309 24.99 17.50 -20.49
N GLY A 310 24.66 16.49 -19.68
CA GLY A 310 25.64 15.69 -18.91
C GLY A 310 26.21 16.39 -17.68
N ARG A 311 25.71 17.57 -17.28
CA ARG A 311 26.19 18.31 -16.09
C ARG A 311 25.35 18.09 -14.82
N SER A 312 24.30 17.28 -14.87
CA SER A 312 23.39 17.01 -13.73
C SER A 312 24.12 16.45 -12.52
N ASP A 313 25.03 15.50 -12.73
CA ASP A 313 25.74 14.83 -11.63
C ASP A 313 26.76 15.76 -10.97
N SER A 314 27.48 16.55 -11.78
CA SER A 314 28.39 17.59 -11.27
C SER A 314 27.64 18.65 -10.49
N PHE A 315 26.49 19.10 -11.00
CA PHE A 315 25.63 20.05 -10.29
C PHE A 315 25.15 19.47 -8.94
N LYS A 316 24.67 18.22 -8.92
CA LYS A 316 24.24 17.55 -7.69
C LYS A 316 25.39 17.52 -6.67
N LYS A 317 26.59 17.08 -7.09
CA LYS A 317 27.76 16.96 -6.22
C LYS A 317 28.21 18.30 -5.64
N ASP A 318 28.27 19.34 -6.47
CA ASP A 318 28.70 20.66 -6.02
C ASP A 318 27.65 21.30 -5.09
N LEU A 319 26.35 21.07 -5.36
CA LEU A 319 25.27 21.52 -4.48
C LEU A 319 25.33 20.85 -3.11
N ILE A 320 25.55 19.53 -3.08
CA ILE A 320 25.75 18.76 -1.84
C ILE A 320 26.93 19.33 -1.06
N THR A 321 28.06 19.56 -1.72
CA THR A 321 29.27 20.13 -1.09
C THR A 321 28.98 21.47 -0.42
N LEU A 322 28.25 22.36 -1.09
CA LEU A 322 27.85 23.64 -0.50
C LEU A 322 26.90 23.45 0.69
N TYR A 323 25.92 22.56 0.59
CA TYR A 323 24.95 22.34 1.66
C TYR A 323 25.58 21.68 2.88
N GLU A 324 26.55 20.79 2.71
CA GLU A 324 27.31 20.22 3.83
C GLU A 324 28.09 21.28 4.60
N LYS A 325 28.67 22.26 3.90
CA LYS A 325 29.42 23.37 4.51
C LYS A 325 28.52 24.41 5.20
N PHE A 326 27.40 24.78 4.57
CA PHE A 326 26.65 25.98 4.95
C PHE A 326 25.17 25.75 5.26
N GLY A 327 24.66 24.54 4.99
CA GLY A 327 23.25 24.19 5.19
C GLY A 327 22.89 24.10 6.67
N LYS A 328 21.68 24.56 7.02
CA LYS A 328 21.21 24.59 8.42
C LYS A 328 21.06 23.19 9.03
N HIS A 329 20.69 22.23 8.18
CA HIS A 329 20.45 20.84 8.58
C HIS A 329 21.49 19.91 7.97
N SER A 330 22.71 20.40 7.71
CA SER A 330 23.82 19.56 7.26
C SER A 330 24.07 18.38 8.23
N PRO A 331 24.61 17.25 7.75
CA PRO A 331 24.91 16.13 8.61
C PRO A 331 25.90 16.51 9.71
N ALA A 332 25.72 15.95 10.91
CA ALA A 332 26.64 16.19 12.04
C ALA A 332 27.87 15.27 11.98
N ASN A 333 28.89 15.56 12.79
CA ASN A 333 30.03 14.68 13.09
C ASN A 333 30.81 14.18 11.85
N ASN A 334 31.09 15.07 10.88
CA ASN A 334 31.81 14.75 9.64
C ASN A 334 31.15 13.66 8.78
N SER A 335 29.86 13.37 8.98
CA SER A 335 29.09 12.55 8.05
C SER A 335 28.83 13.34 6.77
N MET A 336 28.75 12.65 5.63
CA MET A 336 28.35 13.24 4.35
C MET A 336 26.90 12.85 4.02
N ILE A 337 26.22 13.66 3.22
CA ILE A 337 24.83 13.44 2.81
C ILE A 337 24.66 12.07 2.15
N ASP A 338 25.55 11.73 1.23
CA ASP A 338 25.53 10.46 0.49
C ASP A 338 26.35 9.35 1.19
N SER A 339 26.57 9.45 2.50
CA SER A 339 27.29 8.40 3.27
C SER A 339 26.34 7.46 3.99
N ASN A 340 26.75 6.19 4.14
CA ASN A 340 26.00 5.17 4.89
C ASN A 340 25.79 5.49 6.38
N ALA A 341 26.56 6.45 6.93
CA ALA A 341 26.39 6.90 8.31
C ALA A 341 25.25 7.92 8.47
N ASN A 342 24.82 8.56 7.38
CA ASN A 342 23.73 9.52 7.39
C ASN A 342 22.37 8.80 7.34
N LYS A 343 21.48 9.14 8.28
CA LYS A 343 20.13 8.58 8.39
C LYS A 343 19.03 9.51 7.89
N ARG A 344 19.40 10.66 7.30
CA ARG A 344 18.47 11.66 6.78
C ARG A 344 18.43 11.61 5.26
N THR A 345 17.22 11.72 4.72
CA THR A 345 16.96 11.86 3.29
C THR A 345 16.90 13.35 2.95
N TYR A 346 17.68 13.81 1.96
CA TYR A 346 17.73 15.22 1.56
C TYR A 346 17.05 15.43 0.21
N LEU A 347 16.04 16.30 0.18
CA LEU A 347 15.32 16.67 -1.04
C LEU A 347 15.68 18.10 -1.40
N PHE A 348 16.50 18.27 -2.44
CA PHE A 348 16.88 19.58 -2.96
C PHE A 348 15.91 20.04 -4.06
N TYR A 349 15.31 21.20 -3.84
CA TYR A 349 14.40 21.82 -4.79
C TYR A 349 15.06 23.07 -5.37
N THR A 350 15.22 23.10 -6.69
CA THR A 350 15.90 24.19 -7.40
C THR A 350 15.10 24.63 -8.63
N THR A 351 15.32 25.87 -9.08
CA THR A 351 14.81 26.41 -10.35
C THR A 351 15.74 26.11 -11.52
N ILE A 352 16.96 25.63 -11.26
CA ILE A 352 17.95 25.25 -12.28
C ILE A 352 17.44 24.05 -13.09
N ARG A 353 17.57 24.13 -14.42
CA ARG A 353 17.12 23.08 -15.35
C ARG A 353 18.31 22.40 -16.02
N ALA A 354 18.19 21.10 -16.29
CA ALA A 354 19.16 20.37 -17.09
C ALA A 354 18.58 20.03 -18.46
N GLN A 355 19.48 19.91 -19.43
CA GLN A 355 19.16 19.27 -20.69
C GLN A 355 19.49 17.78 -20.59
N ASP A 356 18.50 16.91 -20.79
CA ASP A 356 18.72 15.47 -20.83
C ASP A 356 19.08 15.01 -22.25
N ASN A 357 19.91 13.97 -22.33
CA ASN A 357 20.32 13.29 -23.56
C ASN A 357 19.18 12.41 -24.11
N ILE A 358 18.05 13.02 -24.46
CA ILE A 358 16.98 12.32 -25.19
C ILE A 358 17.03 12.79 -26.65
N PRO A 359 17.03 11.89 -27.66
CA PRO A 359 16.94 12.28 -29.06
C PRO A 359 15.62 13.05 -29.28
N GLY A 360 15.71 14.38 -29.36
CA GLY A 360 14.56 15.31 -29.43
C GLY A 360 14.17 16.06 -28.13
N GLY A 361 14.96 15.96 -27.06
CA GLY A 361 14.60 16.42 -25.70
C GLY A 361 14.66 17.93 -25.45
N GLY A 362 13.55 18.50 -24.99
CA GLY A 362 13.50 19.84 -24.38
C GLY A 362 14.07 19.86 -22.96
N TRP A 363 14.28 21.07 -22.41
CA TRP A 363 14.77 21.29 -21.05
C TRP A 363 13.85 20.69 -20.00
N GLN A 364 14.35 19.79 -19.16
CA GLN A 364 13.61 19.22 -18.03
C GLN A 364 14.12 19.81 -16.69
N ARG A 365 13.25 19.81 -15.68
CA ARG A 365 13.66 20.21 -14.33
C ARG A 365 14.48 19.07 -13.72
N ILE A 366 15.61 19.40 -13.11
CA ILE A 366 16.41 18.43 -12.36
C ILE A 366 15.59 18.03 -11.14
N GLN A 367 14.96 16.85 -11.19
CA GLN A 367 14.52 16.17 -10.00
C GLN A 367 15.69 15.34 -9.51
N GLY A 368 16.51 15.94 -8.65
CA GLY A 368 17.50 15.18 -7.91
C GLY A 368 16.77 14.31 -6.89
N THR A 369 16.48 13.07 -7.24
CA THR A 369 16.22 12.05 -6.22
C THR A 369 17.55 11.68 -5.60
N CYS A 370 17.65 11.79 -4.27
CA CYS A 370 18.72 11.15 -3.53
C CYS A 370 18.43 9.65 -3.55
N SER A 371 19.03 8.96 -4.53
CA SER A 371 19.21 7.51 -4.47
C SER A 371 20.10 7.21 -3.26
N ALA A 372 19.56 6.50 -2.27
CA ALA A 372 20.39 5.72 -1.38
C ALA A 372 20.69 4.41 -2.10
N GLU A 373 21.80 4.38 -2.84
CA GLU A 373 22.35 3.11 -3.31
C GLU A 373 22.78 2.30 -2.07
N ASN A 374 22.16 1.12 -1.91
CA ASN A 374 22.42 0.09 -0.90
C ASN A 374 21.94 0.39 0.54
N ASN A 375 20.68 0.06 0.81
CA ASN A 375 20.12 0.08 2.17
C ASN A 375 19.88 -1.31 2.74
N TYR A 376 20.93 -2.12 2.84
CA TYR A 376 20.92 -3.29 3.71
C TYR A 376 22.11 -3.19 4.65
N ASP A 377 21.86 -3.27 5.96
CA ASP A 377 22.96 -3.54 6.89
C ASP A 377 23.48 -4.97 6.70
N SER A 378 24.60 -5.31 7.34
CA SER A 378 25.20 -6.65 7.31
C SER A 378 24.28 -7.77 7.83
N ASN A 379 23.10 -7.42 8.36
CA ASN A 379 22.09 -8.34 8.86
C ASN A 379 20.85 -8.39 7.95
N GLY A 380 20.87 -7.72 6.79
CA GLY A 380 19.76 -7.68 5.85
C GLY A 380 18.62 -6.72 6.23
N ASN A 381 18.82 -5.81 7.19
CA ASN A 381 17.80 -4.83 7.56
C ASN A 381 17.79 -3.64 6.60
N LEU A 382 16.60 -3.22 6.17
CA LEU A 382 16.39 -2.02 5.36
C LEU A 382 16.80 -0.76 6.13
N THR A 383 17.87 -0.07 5.72
CA THR A 383 18.39 1.12 6.42
C THR A 383 17.94 2.47 5.85
N GLY A 384 17.12 2.47 4.79
CA GLY A 384 16.59 3.69 4.21
C GLY A 384 15.56 3.39 3.12
N ILE A 385 14.60 4.30 2.99
CA ILE A 385 13.44 4.18 2.11
C ILE A 385 13.46 5.36 1.15
N ILE A 386 13.24 5.06 -0.14
CA ILE A 386 13.17 6.01 -1.26
C ILE A 386 11.98 6.96 -1.06
#